data_AF-A0A4Y3KEE0-F1
#
_entry.id   AF-A0A4Y3KEE0-F1
#
_cell.length_a   1.000
_cell.length_b   1.000
_cell.length_c   1.000
_cell.angle_alpha   90.00
_cell.angle_beta   90.00
_cell.angle_gamma   90.00
#
_symmetry.space_group_name_H-M   'P 1'
#
loop_
_entity.id
_entity.type
_entity.pdbx_description
1 polymer ?
#
loop_
_entity_poly.entity_id
_entity_poly.type
_entity_poly.pdbx_seq_one_letter_code
_entity_poly.pdbx_strand_id
1 'polypeptide(L)'
;MRTLPEPDAWQDAVLDRIIEHLAATGAAFTADDAWDPMYGLDPGQVRPGELGAAFQRAHNRGAIRHVGYALSRRRARHGGLLRTWQGAVAA
;
A
#
# COMPACT_ATOMS: atom_id res chain seq x y z
N MET A 1 -1.34 20.76 -25.32
CA MET A 1 -2.31 19.71 -24.96
C MET A 1 -1.69 18.93 -23.80
N ARG A 2 -2.24 19.01 -22.58
CA ARG A 2 -1.70 18.28 -21.41
C ARG A 2 -2.35 16.89 -21.41
N THR A 3 -1.62 15.88 -21.85
CA THR A 3 -2.08 14.49 -21.78
C THR A 3 -2.23 14.13 -20.31
N LEU A 4 -3.46 13.87 -19.87
CA LEU A 4 -3.67 13.27 -18.55
C LEU A 4 -3.05 11.87 -18.59
N PRO A 5 -2.33 11.45 -17.54
CA PRO A 5 -1.80 10.09 -17.49
C PRO A 5 -2.96 9.08 -17.64
N GLU A 6 -2.67 7.93 -18.26
CA GLU A 6 -3.65 6.85 -18.33
C GLU A 6 -4.17 6.52 -16.92
N PRO A 7 -5.47 6.19 -16.74
CA PRO A 7 -6.09 5.99 -15.43
C PRO A 7 -5.27 5.09 -14.50
N ASP A 8 -4.67 4.02 -15.05
CA ASP A 8 -3.84 3.05 -14.33
C ASP A 8 -2.54 3.69 -13.77
N ALA A 9 -1.91 4.61 -14.50
CA ALA A 9 -0.68 5.27 -14.08
C ALA A 9 -0.91 6.29 -12.96
N TRP A 10 -2.06 6.99 -12.97
CA TRP A 10 -2.43 7.87 -11.87
C TRP A 10 -2.68 7.08 -10.58
N GLN A 11 -3.39 5.96 -10.68
CA GLN A 11 -3.71 5.13 -9.55
C GLN A 11 -2.46 4.49 -8.92
N ASP A 12 -1.55 3.97 -9.74
CA ASP A 12 -0.26 3.44 -9.28
C ASP A 12 0.54 4.50 -8.51
N ALA A 13 0.57 5.75 -9.01
CA ALA A 13 1.24 6.86 -8.32
C ALA A 13 0.59 7.21 -6.98
N VAL A 14 -0.74 7.11 -6.86
CA VAL A 14 -1.45 7.32 -5.59
C VAL A 14 -1.09 6.22 -4.59
N LEU A 15 -1.13 4.96 -5.01
CA LEU A 15 -0.75 3.83 -4.15
C LEU A 15 0.70 3.92 -3.68
N ASP A 16 1.62 4.27 -4.58
CA ASP A 16 3.03 4.43 -4.24
C ASP A 16 3.25 5.53 -3.20
N ARG A 17 2.57 6.68 -3.32
CA ARG A 17 2.65 7.76 -2.33
C ARG A 17 2.14 7.35 -0.95
N ILE A 18 1.08 6.57 -0.89
CA ILE A 18 0.53 6.07 0.38
C ILE A 18 1.53 5.13 1.05
N ILE A 19 2.11 4.21 0.26
CA ILE A 19 3.12 3.28 0.77
C ILE A 19 4.37 4.03 1.26
N GLU A 20 4.82 5.05 0.51
CA GLU A 20 5.96 5.89 0.90
C GLU A 20 5.67 6.66 2.20
N HIS A 21 4.46 7.20 2.35
CA HIS A 21 4.06 7.87 3.58
C HIS A 21 4.08 6.90 4.78
N LEU A 22 3.47 5.71 4.62
CA LEU A 22 3.49 4.66 5.65
C LEU A 22 4.92 4.22 5.98
N ALA A 23 5.78 4.05 4.97
CA ALA A 23 7.18 3.71 5.14
C ALA A 23 7.96 4.77 5.92
N ALA A 24 7.72 6.06 5.62
CA ALA A 24 8.38 7.19 6.26
C ALA A 24 8.06 7.31 7.76
N THR A 25 6.95 6.73 8.24
CA THR A 25 6.64 6.69 9.68
C THR A 25 7.63 5.84 10.48
N GLY A 26 8.34 4.91 9.84
CA GLY A 26 9.20 3.92 10.50
C GLY A 26 8.44 2.87 11.31
N ALA A 27 7.12 2.98 11.46
CA ALA A 27 6.28 2.00 12.13
C ALA A 27 6.01 0.79 11.22
N ALA A 28 5.63 -0.32 11.85
CA ALA A 28 5.14 -1.48 11.12
C ALA A 28 3.70 -1.22 10.65
N PHE A 29 3.39 -1.56 9.39
CA PHE A 29 2.07 -1.35 8.78
C PHE A 29 1.68 -2.52 7.89
N THR A 30 0.41 -2.58 7.53
CA THR A 30 -0.20 -3.65 6.73
C THR A 30 -0.95 -3.05 5.54
N ALA A 31 -1.44 -3.91 4.64
CA ALA A 31 -2.33 -3.47 3.57
C ALA A 31 -3.64 -2.84 4.10
N ASP A 32 -4.07 -3.17 5.33
CA ASP A 32 -5.25 -2.55 5.93
C ASP A 32 -5.04 -1.07 6.25
N ASP A 33 -3.82 -0.68 6.60
CA ASP A 33 -3.50 0.71 6.95
C ASP A 33 -3.55 1.63 5.72
N ALA A 34 -3.29 1.11 4.52
CA ALA A 34 -3.49 1.86 3.28
C ALA A 34 -4.97 2.20 3.04
N TRP A 35 -5.91 1.45 3.61
CA TRP A 35 -7.35 1.71 3.49
C TRP A 35 -7.88 2.73 4.50
N ASP A 36 -7.00 3.38 5.26
CA ASP A 36 -7.42 4.46 6.15
C ASP A 36 -8.12 5.58 5.32
N PRO A 37 -9.32 6.03 5.72
CA PRO A 37 -10.05 7.09 5.02
C PRO A 37 -9.26 8.38 4.83
N MET A 38 -8.24 8.65 5.67
CA MET A 38 -7.40 9.85 5.53
C MET A 38 -6.60 9.89 4.22
N TYR A 39 -6.34 8.73 3.61
CA TYR A 39 -5.64 8.65 2.32
C TYR A 39 -6.57 8.82 1.11
N GLY A 40 -7.89 8.83 1.33
CA GLY A 40 -8.87 9.06 0.26
C GLY A 40 -8.92 7.96 -0.82
N LEU A 41 -8.44 6.74 -0.53
CA LEU A 41 -8.57 5.62 -1.45
C LEU A 41 -10.02 5.14 -1.51
N ASP A 42 -10.64 5.27 -2.68
CA ASP A 42 -11.96 4.69 -2.96
C ASP A 42 -11.82 3.19 -3.25
N PRO A 43 -12.45 2.30 -2.45
CA PRO A 43 -12.50 0.88 -2.73
C PRO A 43 -13.06 0.50 -4.10
N GLY A 44 -13.91 1.35 -4.69
CA GLY A 44 -14.46 1.13 -6.04
C GLY A 44 -13.44 1.38 -7.16
N GLN A 45 -12.33 2.08 -6.86
CA GLN A 45 -11.29 2.41 -7.83
C GLN A 45 -10.11 1.46 -7.77
N VAL A 46 -9.91 0.74 -6.66
CA VAL A 46 -8.80 -0.21 -6.51
C VAL A 46 -9.25 -1.63 -6.87
N ARG A 47 -8.73 -2.15 -7.97
CA ARG A 47 -9.01 -3.51 -8.45
C ARG A 47 -8.46 -4.55 -7.46
N PRO A 48 -9.07 -5.74 -7.38
CA PRO A 48 -8.56 -6.83 -6.56
C PRO A 48 -7.09 -7.14 -6.88
N GLY A 49 -6.23 -7.17 -5.86
CA GLY A 49 -4.82 -7.52 -6.00
C GLY A 49 -3.89 -6.35 -6.35
N GLU A 50 -4.39 -5.20 -6.79
CA GLU A 50 -3.54 -4.04 -7.13
C GLU A 50 -2.76 -3.52 -5.94
N LEU A 51 -3.42 -3.40 -4.78
CA LEU A 51 -2.74 -2.98 -3.56
C LEU A 51 -1.61 -3.96 -3.19
N GLY A 52 -1.86 -5.27 -3.32
CA GLY A 52 -0.83 -6.29 -3.10
C GLY A 52 0.35 -6.14 -4.07
N ALA A 53 0.04 -5.90 -5.36
CA ALA A 53 1.06 -5.64 -6.38
C ALA A 53 1.88 -4.38 -6.08
N ALA A 54 1.23 -3.28 -5.65
CA ALA A 54 1.91 -2.04 -5.28
C ALA A 54 2.89 -2.25 -4.12
N PHE A 55 2.48 -2.96 -3.06
CA PHE A 55 3.39 -3.31 -1.96
C PHE A 55 4.55 -4.20 -2.43
N GLN A 56 4.29 -5.16 -3.32
CA GLN A 56 5.35 -6.01 -3.87
C GLN A 56 6.35 -5.19 -4.72
N ARG A 57 5.88 -4.26 -5.55
CA ARG A 57 6.75 -3.33 -6.29
C ARG A 57 7.58 -2.48 -5.34
N ALA A 58 6.96 -1.94 -4.29
CA ALA A 58 7.64 -1.16 -3.26
C ALA A 58 8.73 -1.95 -2.52
N HIS A 59 8.45 -3.22 -2.23
CA HIS A 59 9.43 -4.13 -1.64
C HIS A 59 10.58 -4.42 -2.60
N ASN A 60 10.28 -4.74 -3.86
CA ASN A 60 11.29 -5.05 -4.87
C ASN A 60 12.23 -3.87 -5.14
N ARG A 61 11.74 -2.62 -5.06
CA ARG A 61 12.57 -1.40 -5.16
C ARG A 61 13.33 -1.05 -3.87
N GLY A 62 13.18 -1.84 -2.81
CA GLY A 62 13.85 -1.63 -1.53
C GLY A 62 13.29 -0.49 -0.69
N ALA A 63 12.08 0.03 -0.97
CA ALA A 63 11.47 1.09 -0.17
C ALA A 63 10.90 0.56 1.16
N ILE A 64 10.45 -0.69 1.16
CA ILE A 64 9.88 -1.36 2.33
C ILE A 64 10.44 -2.78 2.48
N ARG A 65 10.44 -3.27 3.72
CA ARG A 65 10.83 -4.65 4.05
C ARG A 65 9.70 -5.39 4.74
N HIS A 66 9.60 -6.68 4.46
CA HIS A 66 8.69 -7.57 5.16
C HIS A 66 9.22 -7.87 6.56
N VAL A 67 8.42 -7.62 7.59
CA VAL A 67 8.82 -7.76 9.00
C VAL A 67 7.99 -8.78 9.79
N GLY A 68 6.96 -9.35 9.19
CA GLY A 68 6.13 -10.37 9.83
C GLY A 68 4.75 -10.47 9.24
N TYR A 69 3.82 -10.99 10.03
CA TYR A 69 2.43 -11.17 9.63
C TYR A 69 1.49 -10.64 10.70
N ALA A 70 0.30 -10.22 10.27
CA ALA A 70 -0.80 -9.80 11.13
C ALA A 70 -2.13 -10.32 10.57
N LEU A 71 -3.18 -10.31 11.38
CA LEU A 71 -4.53 -10.62 10.90
C LEU A 71 -5.23 -9.32 10.47
N SER A 72 -5.99 -9.41 9.37
CA SER A 72 -6.77 -8.28 8.87
C SER A 72 -7.87 -7.89 9.86
N ARG A 73 -7.98 -6.58 10.08
CA ARG A 73 -9.01 -5.93 10.90
C ARG A 73 -10.24 -5.57 10.09
N ARG A 74 -10.14 -5.51 8.76
CA ARG A 74 -11.26 -5.12 7.88
C ARG A 74 -12.36 -6.17 7.92
N ARG A 75 -13.62 -5.71 8.02
CA ARG A 75 -14.82 -6.57 8.01
C ARG A 75 -14.88 -7.51 6.79
N ALA A 76 -14.41 -7.05 5.63
CA ALA A 76 -14.44 -7.81 4.37
C ALA A 76 -13.46 -9.01 4.32
N ARG A 77 -12.38 -8.98 5.11
CA ARG A 77 -11.38 -10.07 5.19
C ARG A 77 -11.02 -10.40 6.63
N HIS A 78 -11.96 -10.24 7.56
CA HIS A 78 -11.68 -10.38 8.98
C HIS A 78 -10.98 -11.71 9.29
N GLY A 79 -9.83 -11.65 9.96
CA GLY A 79 -9.01 -12.84 10.26
C GLY A 79 -8.14 -13.36 9.11
N GLY A 80 -8.13 -12.70 7.94
CA GLY A 80 -7.24 -13.04 6.84
C GLY A 80 -5.79 -12.66 7.15
N LEU A 81 -4.84 -13.55 6.83
CA LEU A 81 -3.42 -13.27 7.03
C LEU A 81 -2.93 -12.16 6.10
N LEU A 82 -2.32 -11.13 6.69
CA LEU A 82 -1.67 -10.01 6.01
C LEU A 82 -0.18 -10.04 6.30
N ARG A 83 0.60 -9.61 5.30
CA ARG A 83 2.00 -9.26 5.50
C ARG A 83 2.09 -7.94 6.25
N THR A 84 3.04 -7.88 7.18
CA THR A 84 3.44 -6.66 7.88
C THR A 84 4.73 -6.14 7.24
N TRP A 85 4.74 -4.84 6.98
CA TRP A 85 5.79 -4.11 6.29
C TRP A 85 6.34 -3.01 7.19
N GLN A 86 7.56 -2.58 6.92
CA GLN A 86 8.18 -1.43 7.57
C GLN A 86 9.02 -0.69 6.52
N GLY A 87 9.17 0.63 6.66
CA GLY A 87 10.11 1.39 5.85
C GLY A 87 11.51 0.80 5.92
N ALA A 88 12.13 0.59 4.77
CA ALA A 88 13.54 0.26 4.70
C ALA A 88 14.29 1.57 4.87
N VAL A 89 14.87 1.79 6.04
CA VAL A 89 15.81 2.90 6.23
C VAL A 89 16.96 2.66 5.25
N ALA A 90 17.17 3.58 4.31
CA ALA A 90 18.46 3.67 3.64
C ALA A 90 19.46 4.07 4.74
N ALA A 91 20.14 3.07 5.30
CA ALA A 91 21.24 3.27 6.22
C ALA A 91 22.45 3.86 5.48
#